data_AF-A0A7C7QF79-F1
#
_entry.id   AF-A0A7C7QF79-F1
#
_cell.length_a   1.000
_cell.length_b   1.000
_cell.length_c   1.000
_cell.angle_alpha   90.00
_cell.angle_beta   90.00
_cell.angle_gamma   90.00
#
_symmetry.space_group_name_H-M   'P 1'
#
loop_
_entity.id
_entity.type
_entity.pdbx_description
1 polymer ?
#
loop_
_entity_poly.entity_id
_entity_poly.type
_entity_poly.pdbx_seq_one_letter_code
_entity_poly.pdbx_strand_id
1 'polypeptide(L)'
;MWAPRSGWQRWIGGCGNNMKGGATVGEEIRSSRFSPADQERFRQRLEEETATLGDWFASSRLADGHPVAGFELEAWLIDEQQRPAPVNERFLALLDDPLASPELASFNFEVNSTPRVLRGQAFSRLYDELRRTWQHCKATAASLDCRLAMIGILPTVQNEDLQLANMSKMERYRALNREIVRMRKGKPLRFDINGVEHLRIIHRDVMLESATTSFQIHMQLGSQRAVRVYNASQILELTAGQSTAKKAGGDLRQLMR
;
A
#
# COMPACT_ATOMS: atom_id res chain seq x y z
N MET A 1 -23.41 -12.03 4.08
CA MET A 1 -23.19 -11.86 2.63
C MET A 1 -21.88 -11.11 2.49
N TRP A 2 -20.79 -11.83 2.23
CA TRP A 2 -19.43 -11.29 2.26
C TRP A 2 -19.10 -10.71 0.88
N ALA A 3 -18.82 -9.41 0.80
CA ALA A 3 -18.22 -8.79 -0.38
C ALA A 3 -16.72 -8.65 -0.10
N PRO A 4 -15.84 -9.26 -0.91
CA PRO A 4 -14.41 -9.08 -0.72
C PRO A 4 -13.98 -7.72 -1.26
N ARG A 5 -13.30 -6.93 -0.41
CA ARG A 5 -12.89 -5.54 -0.69
C ARG A 5 -11.36 -5.40 -0.78
N SER A 6 -10.70 -6.23 -1.57
CA SER A 6 -9.27 -6.02 -1.87
C SER A 6 -8.92 -6.38 -3.31
N GLY A 7 -8.20 -5.48 -3.99
CA GLY A 7 -7.71 -5.67 -5.36
C GLY A 7 -6.79 -6.89 -5.52
N TRP A 8 -6.17 -7.35 -4.43
CA TRP A 8 -5.34 -8.55 -4.34
C TRP A 8 -6.05 -9.83 -4.80
N GLN A 9 -7.38 -9.93 -4.70
CA GLN A 9 -8.10 -11.11 -5.17
C GLN A 9 -7.96 -11.38 -6.66
N ARG A 10 -7.91 -10.33 -7.50
CA ARG A 10 -7.73 -10.52 -8.95
C ARG A 10 -6.31 -10.95 -9.29
N TRP A 11 -5.33 -10.61 -8.46
CA TRP A 11 -3.94 -11.05 -8.61
C TRP A 11 -3.74 -12.53 -8.28
N ILE A 12 -4.46 -13.05 -7.29
CA ILE A 12 -4.34 -14.44 -6.83
C ILE A 12 -5.30 -15.38 -7.60
N GLY A 13 -6.31 -14.84 -8.28
CA GLY A 13 -7.43 -15.55 -8.91
C GLY A 13 -7.15 -16.38 -10.17
N GLY A 14 -5.95 -16.97 -10.31
CA GLY A 14 -5.62 -17.94 -11.36
C GLY A 14 -5.79 -19.42 -10.97
N CYS A 15 -5.99 -19.71 -9.69
CA CYS A 15 -6.22 -21.08 -9.22
C CYS A 15 -7.73 -21.37 -9.09
N GLY A 16 -8.19 -22.34 -9.89
CA GLY A 16 -9.40 -23.16 -9.73
C GLY A 16 -10.54 -22.62 -8.87
N ASN A 17 -11.71 -22.50 -9.50
CA ASN A 17 -13.03 -22.21 -8.97
C ASN A 17 -13.46 -23.20 -7.84
N ASN A 18 -12.83 -23.19 -6.66
CA ASN A 18 -13.25 -24.01 -5.51
C ASN A 18 -12.74 -23.60 -4.12
N MET A 19 -12.46 -22.31 -3.87
CA MET A 19 -12.27 -21.81 -2.50
C MET A 19 -13.38 -20.83 -2.12
N LYS A 20 -14.55 -21.37 -1.76
CA LYS A 20 -15.55 -20.62 -0.98
C LYS A 20 -15.04 -20.51 0.46
N GLY A 21 -14.27 -19.47 0.77
CA GLY A 21 -13.86 -19.15 2.16
C GLY A 21 -12.42 -18.67 2.37
N GLY A 22 -11.67 -18.32 1.32
CA GLY A 22 -10.32 -17.77 1.48
C GLY A 22 -10.36 -16.32 1.98
N ALA A 23 -9.80 -16.07 3.16
CA ALA A 23 -9.47 -14.72 3.62
C ALA A 23 -8.46 -14.07 2.66
N THR A 24 -8.63 -12.78 2.39
CA THR A 24 -7.75 -12.02 1.50
C THR A 24 -6.60 -11.35 2.26
N VAL A 25 -5.50 -11.09 1.55
CA VAL A 25 -4.42 -10.26 2.11
C VAL A 25 -4.94 -8.84 2.26
N GLY A 26 -4.71 -8.24 3.44
CA GLY A 26 -5.15 -6.87 3.76
C GLY A 26 -6.60 -6.77 4.26
N GLU A 27 -7.28 -7.88 4.51
CA GLU A 27 -8.65 -7.88 5.03
C GLU A 27 -8.76 -7.21 6.41
N GLU A 28 -9.90 -6.55 6.64
CA GLU A 28 -10.24 -6.01 7.96
C GLU A 28 -10.40 -7.14 8.98
N ILE A 29 -9.95 -6.89 10.21
CA ILE A 29 -10.03 -7.85 11.30
C ILE A 29 -11.13 -7.46 12.29
N ARG A 30 -11.66 -8.46 13.01
CA ARG A 30 -12.78 -8.23 13.95
C ARG A 30 -12.35 -7.68 15.30
N SER A 31 -11.10 -7.90 15.68
CA SER A 31 -10.56 -7.51 16.97
C SER A 31 -9.18 -6.98 16.77
N SER A 32 -8.90 -5.83 17.38
CA SER A 32 -7.54 -5.38 17.44
C SER A 32 -6.71 -6.22 18.42
N ARG A 33 -7.27 -6.85 19.47
CA ARG A 33 -6.53 -7.52 20.57
C ARG A 33 -6.37 -9.03 20.39
N PHE A 34 -5.18 -9.54 20.74
CA PHE A 34 -4.82 -10.96 20.62
C PHE A 34 -4.27 -11.51 21.94
N SER A 35 -4.74 -12.69 22.33
CA SER A 35 -4.25 -13.44 23.48
C SER A 35 -2.94 -14.18 23.17
N PRO A 36 -2.21 -14.67 24.19
CA PRO A 36 -1.07 -15.56 23.96
C PRO A 36 -1.44 -16.83 23.18
N ALA A 37 -2.65 -17.36 23.36
CA ALA A 37 -3.14 -18.51 22.61
C ALA A 37 -3.35 -18.18 21.11
N ASP A 38 -3.81 -16.97 20.79
CA ASP A 38 -3.93 -16.52 19.40
C ASP A 38 -2.56 -16.40 18.73
N GLN A 39 -1.56 -15.90 19.46
CA GLN A 39 -0.18 -15.77 18.96
C GLN A 39 0.45 -17.14 18.71
N GLU A 40 0.25 -18.09 19.61
CA GLU A 40 0.74 -19.46 19.45
C GLU A 40 0.06 -20.16 18.26
N ARG A 41 -1.26 -20.00 18.11
CA ARG A 41 -1.99 -20.50 16.94
C ARG A 41 -1.51 -19.85 15.63
N PHE A 42 -1.24 -18.55 15.64
CA PHE A 42 -0.68 -17.86 14.47
C PHE A 42 0.69 -18.43 14.10
N ARG A 43 1.57 -18.65 15.08
CA ARG A 43 2.89 -19.24 14.87
C ARG A 43 2.79 -20.64 14.25
N GLN A 44 1.95 -21.50 14.82
CA GLN A 44 1.72 -22.86 14.30
C GLN A 44 1.23 -22.85 12.85
N ARG A 45 0.23 -22.01 12.55
CA ARG A 45 -0.28 -21.89 11.17
C ARG A 45 0.75 -21.33 10.21
N LEU A 46 1.53 -20.33 10.63
CA LEU A 46 2.60 -19.77 9.81
C LEU A 46 3.64 -20.84 9.46
N GLU A 47 4.01 -21.69 10.43
CA GLU A 47 4.91 -22.83 10.21
C GLU A 47 4.30 -23.85 9.24
N GLU A 48 3.04 -24.25 9.44
CA GLU A 48 2.32 -25.20 8.57
C GLU A 48 2.18 -24.68 7.12
N GLU A 49 1.79 -23.41 6.95
CA GLU A 49 1.63 -22.78 5.64
C GLU A 49 2.98 -22.60 4.94
N THR A 50 4.05 -22.28 5.69
CA THR A 50 5.41 -22.18 5.15
C THR A 50 5.93 -23.55 4.70
N ALA A 51 5.68 -24.61 5.47
CA ALA A 51 6.04 -25.97 5.09
C ALA A 51 5.29 -26.40 3.81
N THR A 52 3.99 -26.13 3.75
CA THR A 52 3.15 -26.40 2.57
C THR A 52 3.66 -25.67 1.33
N LEU A 53 4.07 -24.40 1.48
CA LEU A 53 4.67 -23.63 0.40
C LEU A 53 5.99 -24.27 -0.06
N GLY A 54 6.83 -24.72 0.87
CA GLY A 54 8.06 -25.47 0.57
C GLY A 54 7.81 -26.72 -0.26
N ASP A 55 6.79 -27.51 0.10
CA ASP A 55 6.38 -28.69 -0.66
C ASP A 55 5.92 -28.32 -2.07
N TRP A 56 5.20 -27.21 -2.24
CA TRP A 56 4.75 -26.75 -3.57
C TRP A 56 5.90 -26.31 -4.46
N PHE A 57 6.96 -25.72 -3.89
CA PHE A 57 8.20 -25.45 -4.61
C PHE A 57 8.88 -26.75 -5.04
N ALA A 58 9.06 -27.71 -4.12
CA ALA A 58 9.75 -28.97 -4.39
C ALA A 58 9.00 -29.84 -5.43
N SER A 59 7.66 -29.81 -5.40
CA SER A 59 6.79 -30.59 -6.30
C SER A 59 6.37 -29.83 -7.56
N SER A 60 6.95 -28.65 -7.85
CA SER A 60 6.63 -27.84 -9.03
C SER A 60 5.12 -27.56 -9.21
N ARG A 61 4.41 -27.31 -8.11
CA ARG A 61 2.96 -27.04 -8.10
C ARG A 61 2.61 -25.57 -8.30
N LEU A 62 3.60 -24.68 -8.28
CA LEU A 62 3.41 -23.25 -8.50
C LEU A 62 3.16 -22.95 -9.98
N ALA A 63 2.32 -21.96 -10.25
CA ALA A 63 1.99 -21.55 -11.61
C ALA A 63 3.23 -21.03 -12.35
N ASP A 64 3.46 -21.55 -13.57
CA ASP A 64 4.54 -21.13 -14.47
C ASP A 64 4.00 -20.39 -15.72
N GLY A 65 3.05 -19.50 -15.49
CA GLY A 65 2.39 -18.72 -16.54
C GLY A 65 3.26 -17.59 -17.11
N HIS A 66 2.76 -16.94 -18.15
CA HIS A 66 3.34 -15.69 -18.62
C HIS A 66 3.42 -14.66 -17.48
N PRO A 67 4.47 -13.83 -17.42
CA PRO A 67 4.56 -12.79 -16.41
C PRO A 67 3.34 -11.88 -16.45
N VAL A 68 2.80 -11.58 -15.28
CA VAL A 68 1.66 -10.68 -15.09
C VAL A 68 2.13 -9.52 -14.23
N ALA A 69 1.70 -8.30 -14.54
CA ALA A 69 2.03 -7.14 -13.77
C ALA A 69 0.86 -6.16 -13.67
N GLY A 70 1.06 -5.16 -12.84
CA GLY A 70 0.10 -4.15 -12.44
C GLY A 70 0.73 -3.29 -11.36
N PHE A 71 0.03 -2.24 -10.97
CA PHE A 71 0.51 -1.24 -10.04
C PHE A 71 -0.40 -1.11 -8.82
N GLU A 72 0.19 -0.54 -7.77
CA GLU A 72 -0.47 0.08 -6.64
C GLU A 72 0.03 1.53 -6.59
N LEU A 73 -0.91 2.47 -6.43
CA LEU A 73 -0.62 3.88 -6.28
C LEU A 73 -1.27 4.36 -4.98
N GLU A 74 -0.45 4.87 -4.07
CA GLU A 74 -0.90 5.61 -2.90
C GLU A 74 -0.88 7.11 -3.18
N ALA A 75 -1.85 7.84 -2.64
CA ALA A 75 -1.95 9.28 -2.83
C ALA A 75 -2.54 10.00 -1.62
N TRP A 76 -2.32 11.31 -1.60
CA TRP A 76 -2.83 12.22 -0.58
C TRP A 76 -4.16 12.84 -1.01
N LEU A 77 -5.09 12.93 -0.07
CA LEU A 77 -6.21 13.88 -0.10
C LEU A 77 -5.74 15.16 0.59
N ILE A 78 -5.87 16.30 -0.09
CA ILE A 78 -5.44 17.60 0.43
C ILE A 78 -6.54 18.65 0.33
N ASP A 79 -6.56 19.60 1.26
CA ASP A 79 -7.50 20.73 1.29
C ASP A 79 -7.07 21.88 0.36
N GLU A 80 -7.81 22.99 0.39
CA GLU A 80 -7.51 24.21 -0.37
C GLU A 80 -6.18 24.84 0.06
N GLN A 81 -5.80 24.70 1.33
CA GLN A 81 -4.53 25.15 1.90
C GLN A 81 -3.39 24.16 1.67
N GLN A 82 -3.62 23.12 0.86
CA GLN A 82 -2.68 22.05 0.54
C GLN A 82 -2.24 21.23 1.75
N ARG A 83 -3.01 21.18 2.84
CA ARG A 83 -2.75 20.34 4.01
C ARG A 83 -3.49 19.00 3.91
N PRO A 84 -3.08 17.96 4.65
CA PRO A 84 -3.78 16.68 4.64
C PRO A 84 -5.27 16.83 4.99
N ALA A 85 -6.16 16.27 4.18
CA ALA A 85 -7.60 16.28 4.39
C ALA A 85 -8.07 14.90 4.89
N PRO A 86 -8.45 14.75 6.18
CA PRO A 86 -8.78 13.46 6.80
C PRO A 86 -10.17 12.94 6.41
N VAL A 87 -10.42 12.74 5.12
CA VAL A 87 -11.73 12.42 4.53
C VAL A 87 -11.74 11.12 3.70
N ASN A 88 -10.73 10.25 3.82
CA ASN A 88 -10.60 9.05 2.99
C ASN A 88 -11.82 8.11 3.08
N GLU A 89 -12.44 7.97 4.25
CA GLU A 89 -13.63 7.13 4.46
C GLU A 89 -14.79 7.60 3.56
N ARG A 90 -15.05 8.91 3.54
CA ARG A 90 -16.09 9.52 2.71
C ARG A 90 -15.70 9.48 1.23
N PHE A 91 -14.43 9.75 0.92
CA PHE A 91 -13.90 9.68 -0.43
C PHE A 91 -14.06 8.29 -1.05
N LEU A 92 -13.64 7.24 -0.33
CA LEU A 92 -13.71 5.86 -0.80
C LEU A 92 -15.16 5.37 -0.94
N ALA A 93 -16.05 5.81 -0.04
CA ALA A 93 -17.47 5.50 -0.16
C ALA A 93 -18.12 6.12 -1.41
N LEU A 94 -17.66 7.31 -1.83
CA LEU A 94 -18.12 7.96 -3.07
C LEU A 94 -17.44 7.40 -4.32
N LEU A 95 -16.16 7.00 -4.20
CA LEU A 95 -15.40 6.40 -5.29
C LEU A 95 -16.00 5.02 -5.67
N ASP A 96 -16.41 4.25 -4.66
CA ASP A 96 -17.04 2.92 -4.78
C ASP A 96 -16.31 1.98 -5.77
N ASP A 97 -14.97 2.05 -5.76
CA ASP A 97 -14.12 1.22 -6.61
C ASP A 97 -13.56 0.05 -5.78
N PRO A 98 -13.81 -1.22 -6.18
CA PRO A 98 -13.28 -2.38 -5.47
C PRO A 98 -11.74 -2.50 -5.52
N LEU A 99 -11.07 -1.71 -6.37
CA LEU A 99 -9.62 -1.62 -6.45
C LEU A 99 -9.06 -0.45 -5.63
N ALA A 100 -9.90 0.30 -4.92
CA ALA A 100 -9.48 1.35 -4.00
C ALA A 100 -9.65 0.90 -2.55
N SER A 101 -8.69 1.29 -1.70
CA SER A 101 -8.72 0.97 -0.27
C SER A 101 -8.23 2.12 0.60
N PRO A 102 -8.63 2.14 1.88
CA PRO A 102 -8.08 3.07 2.85
C PRO A 102 -6.65 2.68 3.23
N GLU A 103 -5.82 3.71 3.39
CA GLU A 103 -4.47 3.59 3.93
C GLU A 103 -4.41 3.83 5.44
N LEU A 104 -3.22 3.74 6.04
CA LEU A 104 -3.01 3.93 7.49
C LEU A 104 -3.61 5.25 8.00
N ALA A 105 -3.38 6.37 7.31
CA ALA A 105 -3.97 7.65 7.65
C ALA A 105 -5.28 7.92 6.92
N SER A 106 -6.15 8.68 7.59
CA SER A 106 -7.46 9.10 7.08
C SER A 106 -7.38 10.11 5.93
N PHE A 107 -6.18 10.56 5.56
CA PHE A 107 -5.91 11.45 4.42
C PHE A 107 -5.13 10.76 3.30
N ASN A 108 -4.83 9.46 3.43
CA ASN A 108 -4.27 8.65 2.35
C ASN A 108 -5.29 7.62 1.84
N PHE A 109 -5.11 7.25 0.59
CA PHE A 109 -5.81 6.14 -0.04
C PHE A 109 -4.88 5.48 -1.04
N GLU A 110 -5.18 4.23 -1.37
CA GLU A 110 -4.50 3.47 -2.40
C GLU A 110 -5.46 3.09 -3.52
N VAL A 111 -4.94 2.98 -4.74
CA VAL A 111 -5.64 2.41 -5.90
C VAL A 111 -4.76 1.38 -6.58
N ASN A 112 -5.37 0.24 -6.87
CA ASN A 112 -4.74 -0.90 -7.51
C ASN A 112 -5.17 -0.98 -8.97
N SER A 113 -4.30 -1.54 -9.81
CA SER A 113 -4.66 -1.92 -11.18
C SER A 113 -5.19 -3.35 -11.25
N THR A 114 -5.93 -3.63 -12.31
CA THR A 114 -6.17 -5.00 -12.74
C THR A 114 -4.88 -5.66 -13.26
N PRO A 115 -4.65 -6.94 -12.94
CA PRO A 115 -3.47 -7.66 -13.41
C PRO A 115 -3.48 -7.81 -14.94
N ARG A 116 -2.34 -7.56 -15.58
CA ARG A 116 -2.14 -7.65 -17.03
C ARG A 116 -0.99 -8.56 -17.36
N VAL A 117 -1.24 -9.52 -18.26
CA VAL A 117 -0.16 -10.30 -18.88
C VAL A 117 0.80 -9.35 -19.61
N LEU A 118 2.08 -9.44 -19.29
CA LEU A 118 3.17 -8.63 -19.87
C LEU A 118 3.48 -9.09 -21.31
N ARG A 119 2.58 -8.77 -22.24
CA ARG A 119 2.75 -9.02 -23.67
C ARG A 119 2.15 -7.89 -24.51
N GLY A 120 2.85 -7.53 -25.59
CA GLY A 120 2.41 -6.49 -26.53
C GLY A 120 2.25 -5.14 -25.83
N GLN A 121 1.08 -4.52 -25.96
CA GLN A 121 0.77 -3.19 -25.42
C GLN A 121 0.39 -3.20 -23.92
N ALA A 122 0.98 -4.10 -23.12
CA ALA A 122 0.63 -4.25 -21.71
C ALA A 122 0.85 -2.96 -20.90
N PHE A 123 2.00 -2.30 -21.09
CA PHE A 123 2.31 -1.04 -20.40
C PHE A 123 1.41 0.12 -20.82
N SER A 124 1.07 0.23 -22.12
CA SER A 124 0.11 1.23 -22.59
C SER A 124 -1.25 1.05 -21.94
N ARG A 125 -1.72 -0.20 -21.82
CA ARG A 125 -2.99 -0.50 -21.14
C ARG A 125 -2.95 -0.18 -19.64
N LEU A 126 -1.85 -0.50 -18.95
CA LEU A 126 -1.66 -0.13 -17.54
C LEU A 126 -1.63 1.39 -17.37
N TYR A 127 -0.96 2.12 -18.26
CA TYR A 127 -0.94 3.58 -18.26
C TYR A 127 -2.33 4.18 -18.48
N ASP A 128 -3.10 3.68 -19.46
CA ASP A 128 -4.45 4.15 -19.72
C ASP A 128 -5.40 3.86 -18.55
N GLU A 129 -5.20 2.72 -17.88
CA GLU A 129 -5.92 2.36 -16.67
C GLU A 129 -5.60 3.32 -15.53
N LEU A 130 -4.32 3.55 -15.22
CA LEU A 130 -3.89 4.55 -14.25
C LEU A 130 -4.49 5.93 -14.55
N ARG A 131 -4.42 6.38 -15.80
CA ARG A 131 -4.96 7.69 -16.20
C ARG A 131 -6.45 7.78 -15.94
N ARG A 132 -7.24 6.75 -16.30
CA ARG A 132 -8.69 6.75 -16.06
C ARG A 132 -9.03 6.71 -14.58
N THR A 133 -8.39 5.83 -13.81
CA THR A 133 -8.59 5.72 -12.35
C THR A 133 -8.25 7.02 -11.66
N TRP A 134 -7.12 7.65 -12.03
CA TRP A 134 -6.72 8.95 -11.48
C TRP A 134 -7.72 10.06 -11.77
N GLN A 135 -8.25 10.15 -13.00
CA GLN A 135 -9.28 11.16 -13.32
C GLN A 135 -10.57 10.93 -12.54
N HIS A 136 -10.99 9.68 -12.36
CA HIS A 136 -12.13 9.35 -11.52
C HIS A 136 -11.89 9.81 -10.08
N CYS A 137 -10.75 9.43 -9.49
CA CYS A 137 -10.37 9.85 -8.13
C CYS A 137 -10.37 11.37 -8.00
N LYS A 138 -9.82 12.11 -8.99
CA LYS A 138 -9.83 13.58 -8.98
C LYS A 138 -11.25 14.15 -8.96
N ALA A 139 -12.16 13.61 -9.77
CA ALA A 139 -13.55 14.06 -9.81
C ALA A 139 -14.25 13.79 -8.46
N THR A 140 -14.03 12.62 -7.87
CA THR A 140 -14.56 12.26 -6.54
C THR A 140 -14.02 13.17 -5.45
N ALA A 141 -12.72 13.45 -5.44
CA ALA A 141 -12.10 14.34 -4.45
C ALA A 141 -12.64 15.77 -4.58
N ALA A 142 -12.82 16.26 -5.80
CA ALA A 142 -13.38 17.59 -6.04
C ALA A 142 -14.81 17.75 -5.49
N SER A 143 -15.61 16.67 -5.47
CA SER A 143 -16.95 16.68 -4.86
C SER A 143 -16.93 16.82 -3.32
N LEU A 144 -15.75 16.71 -2.72
CA LEU A 144 -15.48 16.85 -1.29
C LEU A 144 -14.65 18.10 -0.97
N ASP A 145 -14.56 19.05 -1.91
CA ASP A 145 -13.69 20.23 -1.80
C ASP A 145 -12.22 19.88 -1.53
N CYS A 146 -11.80 18.69 -2.01
CA CYS A 146 -10.45 18.16 -1.85
C CYS A 146 -9.74 18.06 -3.20
N ARG A 147 -8.41 18.06 -3.16
CA ARG A 147 -7.54 17.75 -4.29
C ARG A 147 -6.71 16.51 -3.98
N LEU A 148 -6.05 15.98 -5.01
CA LEU A 148 -5.16 14.83 -4.91
C LEU A 148 -3.71 15.23 -5.14
N ALA A 149 -2.78 14.64 -4.39
CA ALA A 149 -1.35 14.74 -4.67
C ALA A 149 -0.70 13.35 -4.75
N MET A 150 0.03 13.12 -5.85
CA MET A 150 0.87 11.94 -6.09
C MET A 150 2.31 12.31 -5.74
N ILE A 151 2.65 12.29 -4.45
CA ILE A 151 3.95 12.74 -3.94
C ILE A 151 4.39 11.91 -2.75
N GLY A 152 5.66 11.50 -2.73
CA GLY A 152 6.20 10.65 -1.68
C GLY A 152 5.97 11.20 -0.27
N ILE A 153 6.41 12.42 0.01
CA ILE A 153 6.15 13.13 1.27
C ILE A 153 5.49 14.46 0.92
N LEU A 154 4.34 14.75 1.53
CA LEU A 154 3.66 16.03 1.34
C LEU A 154 4.43 17.13 2.10
N PRO A 155 4.95 18.19 1.43
CA PRO A 155 5.80 19.19 2.09
C PRO A 155 5.12 19.99 3.20
N THR A 156 3.79 20.03 3.18
CA THR A 156 2.94 20.77 4.12
C THR A 156 2.45 19.91 5.29
N VAL A 157 2.74 18.61 5.31
CA VAL A 157 2.38 17.73 6.44
C VAL A 157 3.15 18.17 7.69
N GLN A 158 2.44 18.25 8.81
CA GLN A 158 3.03 18.60 10.10
C GLN A 158 2.89 17.43 11.08
N ASN A 159 3.65 17.48 12.18
CA ASN A 159 3.57 16.44 13.21
C ASN A 159 2.17 16.34 13.82
N GLU A 160 1.45 17.45 13.88
CA GLU A 160 0.06 17.52 14.34
C GLU A 160 -0.90 16.79 13.40
N ASP A 161 -0.56 16.60 12.13
CA ASP A 161 -1.35 15.79 11.21
C ASP A 161 -1.09 14.30 11.44
N LEU A 162 0.12 13.93 11.85
CA LEU A 162 0.58 12.56 12.02
C LEU A 162 0.20 11.99 13.39
N GLN A 163 -1.02 12.19 13.87
CA GLN A 163 -1.47 11.70 15.17
C GLN A 163 -2.54 10.61 15.04
N LEU A 164 -2.73 9.79 16.08
CA LEU A 164 -3.72 8.69 16.09
C LEU A 164 -5.16 9.15 15.77
N ALA A 165 -5.51 10.41 16.02
CA ALA A 165 -6.81 10.97 15.64
C ALA A 165 -7.05 10.97 14.13
N ASN A 166 -5.98 11.01 13.33
CA ASN A 166 -5.99 10.93 11.88
C ASN A 166 -5.66 9.53 11.36
N MET A 167 -5.67 8.49 12.22
CA MET A 167 -5.56 7.10 11.75
C MET A 167 -6.89 6.64 11.18
N SER A 168 -6.86 5.90 10.07
CA SER A 168 -8.04 5.25 9.51
C SER A 168 -8.73 4.37 10.56
N LYS A 169 -10.07 4.37 10.54
CA LYS A 169 -10.92 3.69 11.54
C LYS A 169 -11.02 2.17 11.30
N MET A 170 -9.88 1.53 11.11
CA MET A 170 -9.76 0.10 10.85
C MET A 170 -9.12 -0.60 12.05
N GLU A 171 -9.68 -1.75 12.46
CA GLU A 171 -9.14 -2.51 13.59
C GLU A 171 -7.77 -3.09 13.27
N ARG A 172 -7.46 -3.37 11.99
CA ARG A 172 -6.12 -3.81 11.56
C ARG A 172 -5.03 -2.78 11.86
N TYR A 173 -5.29 -1.49 11.66
CA TYR A 173 -4.31 -0.43 11.94
C TYR A 173 -4.15 -0.19 13.44
N ARG A 174 -5.24 -0.32 14.20
CA ARG A 174 -5.20 -0.30 15.68
C ARG A 174 -4.41 -1.47 16.25
N ALA A 175 -4.61 -2.68 15.71
CA ALA A 175 -3.81 -3.85 16.03
C ALA A 175 -2.34 -3.59 15.73
N LEU A 176 -2.02 -3.19 14.50
CA LEU A 176 -0.65 -2.91 14.05
C LEU A 176 0.07 -1.94 14.99
N ASN A 177 -0.54 -0.79 15.28
CA ASN A 177 0.02 0.21 16.19
C ASN A 177 0.32 -0.40 17.56
N ARG A 178 -0.64 -1.12 18.15
CA ARG A 178 -0.46 -1.70 19.48
C ARG A 178 0.65 -2.75 19.50
N GLU A 179 0.69 -3.63 18.50
CA GLU A 179 1.68 -4.71 18.44
C GLU A 179 3.10 -4.16 18.23
N ILE A 180 3.28 -3.14 17.38
CA ILE A 180 4.58 -2.46 17.20
C ILE A 180 5.02 -1.80 18.51
N VAL A 181 4.15 -1.03 19.17
CA VAL A 181 4.47 -0.40 20.46
C VAL A 181 4.81 -1.45 21.53
N ARG A 182 4.07 -2.57 21.58
CA ARG A 182 4.34 -3.69 22.49
C ARG A 182 5.71 -4.31 22.23
N MET A 183 6.02 -4.66 20.98
CA MET A 183 7.31 -5.26 20.59
C MET A 183 8.48 -4.34 20.90
N ARG A 184 8.28 -3.02 20.80
CA ARG A 184 9.26 -2.00 21.18
C ARG A 184 9.31 -1.71 22.69
N LYS A 185 8.55 -2.45 23.51
CA LYS A 185 8.45 -2.23 24.97
C LYS A 185 8.08 -0.79 25.33
N GLY A 186 7.19 -0.17 24.55
CA GLY A 186 6.76 1.21 24.73
C GLY A 186 7.80 2.28 24.35
N LYS A 187 8.96 1.91 23.79
CA LYS A 187 9.95 2.88 23.34
C LYS A 187 9.46 3.61 22.09
N PRO A 188 9.58 4.96 22.03
CA PRO A 188 9.14 5.72 20.87
C PRO A 188 9.95 5.35 19.61
N LEU A 189 9.37 5.65 18.46
CA LEU A 189 10.07 5.80 17.20
C LEU A 189 10.87 7.10 17.24
N ARG A 190 12.13 7.04 16.83
CA ARG A 190 13.02 8.21 16.76
C ARG A 190 13.60 8.26 15.37
N PHE A 191 13.39 9.38 14.70
CA PHE A 191 13.95 9.67 13.39
C PHE A 191 14.92 10.83 13.55
N ASP A 192 16.13 10.63 13.06
CA ASP A 192 17.23 11.58 13.08
C ASP A 192 17.89 11.51 11.70
N ILE A 193 17.40 12.35 10.79
CA ILE A 193 17.83 12.37 9.39
C ILE A 193 18.68 13.62 9.19
N ASN A 194 19.96 13.40 8.94
CA ASN A 194 20.93 14.44 8.67
C ASN A 194 21.01 14.67 7.15
N GLY A 195 20.32 15.71 6.67
CA GLY A 195 20.36 16.16 5.28
C GLY A 195 20.85 17.60 5.16
N VAL A 196 20.41 18.30 4.10
CA VAL A 196 20.56 19.76 3.99
C VAL A 196 19.88 20.45 5.17
N GLU A 197 18.73 19.90 5.58
CA GLU A 197 18.05 20.22 6.83
C GLU A 197 18.17 19.02 7.79
N HIS A 198 18.23 19.31 9.08
CA HIS A 198 18.26 18.27 10.12
C HIS A 198 16.85 18.00 10.62
N LEU A 199 16.32 16.82 10.31
CA LEU A 199 15.02 16.38 10.78
C LEU A 199 15.19 15.51 12.03
N ARG A 200 14.64 15.95 13.15
CA ARG A 200 14.61 15.18 14.40
C ARG A 200 13.20 15.08 14.95
N ILE A 201 12.60 13.90 14.85
CA ILE A 201 11.22 13.62 15.28
C ILE A 201 11.20 12.44 16.25
N ILE A 202 10.31 12.53 17.25
CA ILE A 202 10.02 11.43 18.17
C ILE A 202 8.51 11.15 18.09
N HIS A 203 8.15 9.94 17.65
CA HIS A 203 6.77 9.48 17.55
C HIS A 203 6.49 8.34 18.53
N ARG A 204 5.28 8.26 19.08
CA ARG A 204 4.89 7.19 20.03
C ARG A 204 3.95 6.15 19.43
N ASP A 205 3.61 6.33 18.17
CA ASP A 205 2.72 5.49 17.39
C ASP A 205 3.25 5.41 15.95
N VAL A 206 2.59 4.58 15.16
CA VAL A 206 2.99 4.26 13.78
C VAL A 206 2.62 5.34 12.75
N MET A 207 1.96 6.44 13.15
CA MET A 207 1.44 7.42 12.19
C MET A 207 2.53 8.12 11.38
N LEU A 208 3.78 8.13 11.85
CA LEU A 208 4.88 8.65 11.05
C LEU A 208 5.06 7.91 9.72
N GLU A 209 4.72 6.63 9.64
CA GLU A 209 4.76 5.85 8.39
C GLU A 209 3.74 6.38 7.36
N SER A 210 2.64 6.99 7.82
CA SER A 210 1.66 7.61 6.92
C SER A 210 2.13 8.92 6.28
N ALA A 211 3.31 9.42 6.66
CA ALA A 211 3.92 10.56 6.01
C ALA A 211 4.49 10.23 4.63
N THR A 212 4.52 8.95 4.25
CA THR A 212 5.04 8.48 2.98
C THR A 212 3.95 7.81 2.14
N THR A 213 3.90 8.13 0.86
CA THR A 213 3.13 7.38 -0.15
C THR A 213 4.05 6.83 -1.24
N SER A 214 3.62 5.77 -1.90
CA SER A 214 4.44 5.07 -2.88
C SER A 214 3.72 4.79 -4.21
N PHE A 215 4.52 4.48 -5.23
CA PHE A 215 4.04 3.87 -6.48
C PHE A 215 4.78 2.55 -6.66
N GLN A 216 4.03 1.45 -6.59
CA GLN A 216 4.58 0.10 -6.56
C GLN A 216 4.17 -0.65 -7.82
N ILE A 217 5.08 -1.49 -8.32
CA ILE A 217 4.79 -2.40 -9.42
C ILE A 217 4.84 -3.83 -8.88
N HIS A 218 3.72 -4.52 -8.98
CA HIS A 218 3.60 -5.92 -8.63
C HIS A 218 3.88 -6.77 -9.88
N MET A 219 4.62 -7.87 -9.72
CA MET A 219 4.90 -8.82 -10.80
C MET A 219 4.72 -10.25 -10.31
N GLN A 220 3.87 -11.00 -10.99
CA GLN A 220 3.78 -12.45 -10.87
C GLN A 220 4.62 -13.07 -11.99
N LEU A 221 5.49 -14.01 -11.63
CA LEU A 221 6.37 -14.71 -12.55
C LEU A 221 6.54 -16.17 -12.12
N GLY A 222 6.93 -17.02 -13.07
CA GLY A 222 7.28 -18.41 -12.78
C GLY A 222 8.42 -18.52 -11.77
N SER A 223 8.30 -19.48 -10.85
CA SER A 223 9.22 -19.66 -9.71
C SER A 223 10.69 -19.79 -10.13
N GLN A 224 10.96 -20.41 -11.28
CA GLN A 224 12.32 -20.58 -11.82
C GLN A 224 13.02 -19.24 -12.11
N ARG A 225 12.27 -18.15 -12.32
CA ARG A 225 12.79 -16.82 -12.61
C ARG A 225 12.85 -15.91 -11.37
N ALA A 226 12.21 -16.31 -10.27
CA ALA A 226 12.02 -15.48 -9.08
C ALA A 226 13.32 -14.90 -8.55
N VAL A 227 14.32 -15.75 -8.30
CA VAL A 227 15.63 -15.35 -7.77
C VAL A 227 16.33 -14.33 -8.68
N ARG A 228 16.32 -14.57 -10.00
CA ARG A 228 17.00 -13.68 -10.95
C ARG A 228 16.32 -12.32 -11.05
N VAL A 229 15.00 -12.29 -11.09
CA VAL A 229 14.22 -11.04 -11.18
C VAL A 229 14.32 -10.25 -9.88
N TYR A 230 14.28 -10.92 -8.72
CA TYR A 230 14.49 -10.28 -7.42
C TYR A 230 15.88 -9.64 -7.31
N ASN A 231 16.93 -10.36 -7.69
CA ASN A 231 18.29 -9.80 -7.66
C ASN A 231 18.42 -8.60 -8.62
N ALA A 232 17.79 -8.66 -9.79
CA ALA A 232 17.77 -7.54 -10.72
C ALA A 232 17.02 -6.32 -10.16
N SER A 233 15.89 -6.52 -9.46
CA SER A 233 15.14 -5.40 -8.87
C SER A 233 15.93 -4.71 -7.76
N GLN A 234 16.64 -5.46 -6.92
CA GLN A 234 17.50 -4.91 -5.87
C GLN A 234 18.62 -4.02 -6.44
N ILE A 235 19.21 -4.40 -7.57
CA ILE A 235 20.23 -3.57 -8.24
C ILE A 235 19.62 -2.28 -8.80
N LEU A 236 18.42 -2.36 -9.38
CA LEU A 236 17.73 -1.22 -10.00
C LEU A 236 17.16 -0.23 -8.97
N GLU A 237 16.77 -0.70 -7.80
CA GLU A 237 16.17 0.11 -6.73
C GLU A 237 17.02 1.34 -6.38
N LEU A 238 18.34 1.15 -6.28
CA LEU A 238 19.31 2.21 -6.02
C LEU A 238 19.28 3.33 -7.06
N THR A 239 19.00 2.99 -8.33
CA THR A 239 18.97 3.97 -9.43
C THR A 239 17.60 4.63 -9.58
N ALA A 240 16.53 3.86 -9.33
CA ALA A 240 15.16 4.33 -9.40
C ALA A 240 14.86 5.37 -8.31
N GLY A 241 15.26 5.10 -7.06
CA GLY A 241 15.07 6.02 -5.93
C GLY A 241 15.73 7.39 -6.13
N GLN A 242 16.93 7.44 -6.73
CA GLN A 242 17.60 8.71 -7.04
C GLN A 242 16.91 9.48 -8.17
N SER A 243 16.33 8.78 -9.14
CA SER A 243 15.68 9.39 -10.31
C SER A 243 14.32 10.00 -9.96
N THR A 244 13.56 9.36 -9.08
CA THR A 244 12.28 9.88 -8.56
C THR A 244 12.50 11.06 -7.61
N ALA A 245 13.51 10.99 -6.73
CA ALA A 245 13.88 12.09 -5.83
C ALA A 245 14.33 13.36 -6.59
N LYS A 246 15.14 13.23 -7.65
CA LYS A 246 15.60 14.38 -8.45
C LYS A 246 14.48 15.11 -9.19
N LYS A 247 13.43 14.41 -9.63
CA LYS A 247 12.28 15.04 -10.31
C LYS A 247 11.36 15.79 -9.35
N ALA A 248 11.23 15.35 -8.10
CA ALA A 248 10.44 16.05 -7.08
C ALA A 248 11.06 17.41 -6.67
N GLY A 249 12.39 17.58 -6.79
CA GLY A 249 13.07 18.86 -6.59
C GLY A 249 13.10 19.80 -7.80
N GLY A 250 12.65 19.33 -8.97
CA GLY A 250 12.61 20.10 -10.21
C GLY A 250 11.28 20.82 -10.40
N ASP A 251 11.28 22.13 -10.13
CA ASP A 251 10.24 23.11 -10.49
C ASP A 251 8.82 22.83 -9.98
N LEU A 252 8.67 22.75 -8.65
CA LEU A 252 7.39 22.86 -7.93
C LEU A 252 6.54 24.09 -8.34
N ARG A 253 7.12 25.08 -9.04
CA ARG A 253 6.37 26.24 -9.57
C ARG A 253 5.57 25.94 -10.83
N GLN A 254 5.89 24.86 -11.57
CA GLN A 254 5.12 24.47 -12.78
C GLN A 254 3.92 23.58 -12.47
N LEU A 255 3.94 22.82 -11.38
CA LEU A 255 2.79 22.01 -10.93
C LEU A 255 1.74 22.84 -10.14
N MET A 256 2.04 24.10 -9.86
CA MET A 256 1.19 25.07 -9.15
C MET A 256 0.54 26.12 -10.08
N ARG A 257 0.53 25.91 -11.39
CA ARG A 257 -0.25 26.66 -12.38
C ARG A 257 -1.25 25.74 -13.07
#